data_AF-A0A0G0FCW7-F1
#
_entry.id   AF-A0A0G0FCW7-F1
#
_cell.length_a   1.000
_cell.length_b   1.000
_cell.length_c   1.000
_cell.angle_alpha   90.00
_cell.angle_beta   90.00
_cell.angle_gamma   90.00
#
_symmetry.space_group_name_H-M   'P 1'
#
loop_
_entity.id
_entity.type
_entity.pdbx_description
1 polymer ?
#
loop_
_entity_poly.entity_id
_entity_poly.type
_entity_poly.pdbx_seq_one_letter_code
_entity_poly.pdbx_strand_id
1 'polypeptide(L)'
;MKNTTAIFVFLGLIFVGVIIFAFIYLPKMVEANGIGYKNITLELPVDMTNMRYYDKGVTSFCVNNDNGIGIEVKENAPVLAPVSGVITDIYEGPNRVVIQPETNVLVSVSPLVRLNVIVGDFVNAGDVLGYSEGSDIHFILDNQKNGRYECPFLYLDDSGKNTLLEGLKLTTESTGRICECDVMKY
;
A
#
# COMPACT_ATOMS: atom_id res chain seq x y z
N MET A 1 35.08 -10.29 50.96
CA MET A 1 35.40 -9.89 49.56
C MET A 1 34.76 -10.79 48.50
N LYS A 2 34.54 -12.10 48.71
CA LYS A 2 33.89 -12.98 47.71
C LYS A 2 32.44 -12.62 47.34
N ASN A 3 31.64 -12.16 48.30
CA ASN A 3 30.22 -11.84 48.07
C ASN A 3 30.04 -10.55 47.22
N THR A 4 30.98 -9.61 47.31
CA THR A 4 30.92 -8.34 46.58
C THR A 4 31.15 -8.54 45.09
N THR A 5 32.05 -9.45 44.71
CA THR A 5 32.32 -9.80 43.31
C THR A 5 31.13 -10.51 42.66
N ALA A 6 30.45 -11.39 43.39
CA ALA A 6 29.25 -12.07 42.91
C ALA A 6 28.11 -11.08 42.60
N ILE A 7 27.90 -10.08 43.46
CA ILE A 7 26.88 -9.04 43.27
C ILE A 7 27.18 -8.20 42.01
N PHE A 8 28.44 -7.82 41.79
CA PHE A 8 28.84 -7.09 40.59
C PHE A 8 28.62 -7.88 39.29
N VAL A 9 28.90 -9.18 39.30
CA VAL A 9 28.68 -10.05 38.13
C VAL A 9 27.18 -10.21 37.84
N PHE A 10 26.34 -10.38 38.88
CA PHE A 10 24.90 -10.45 38.72
C PHE A 10 24.29 -9.14 38.20
N LEU A 11 24.73 -7.99 38.72
CA LEU A 11 24.30 -6.68 38.22
C LEU A 11 24.73 -6.45 36.77
N GLY A 12 25.95 -6.86 36.40
CA GLY A 12 26.42 -6.80 35.01
C GLY A 12 25.58 -7.66 34.07
N LEU A 13 25.23 -8.89 34.47
CA LEU A 13 24.36 -9.78 33.70
C LEU A 13 22.95 -9.21 33.52
N ILE A 14 22.38 -8.62 34.57
CA ILE A 14 21.07 -7.94 34.49
C ILE A 14 21.16 -6.76 33.51
N PHE A 15 22.23 -5.95 33.59
CA PHE A 15 22.40 -4.80 32.71
C PHE A 15 22.51 -5.19 31.23
N VAL A 16 23.29 -6.24 30.92
CA VAL A 16 23.39 -6.79 29.56
C VAL A 16 22.05 -7.35 29.10
N GLY A 17 21.33 -8.07 29.98
CA GLY A 17 19.99 -8.57 29.69
C GLY A 17 18.99 -7.46 29.38
N VAL A 18 19.02 -6.35 30.13
CA VAL A 18 18.16 -5.18 29.89
C VAL A 18 18.51 -4.50 28.56
N ILE A 19 19.79 -4.37 28.21
CA ILE A 19 20.20 -3.80 26.91
C ILE A 19 19.71 -4.69 25.77
N ILE A 20 19.94 -6.00 25.83
CA ILE A 20 19.45 -6.95 24.80
C ILE A 20 17.92 -6.87 24.69
N PHE A 21 17.23 -6.84 25.83
CA PHE A 21 15.78 -6.73 25.83
C PHE A 21 15.29 -5.43 25.20
N ALA A 22 15.84 -4.28 25.62
CA ALA A 22 15.42 -2.96 25.18
C ALA A 22 15.75 -2.66 23.70
N PHE A 23 16.87 -3.16 23.18
CA PHE A 23 17.33 -2.82 21.83
C PHE A 23 17.09 -3.92 20.80
N ILE A 24 16.90 -5.17 21.20
CA ILE A 24 16.68 -6.29 20.26
C ILE A 24 15.24 -6.82 20.34
N TYR A 25 14.70 -7.00 21.53
CA TYR A 25 13.37 -7.59 21.70
C TYR A 25 12.25 -6.57 21.69
N LEU A 26 12.42 -5.42 22.37
CA LEU A 26 11.40 -4.40 22.48
C LEU A 26 10.98 -3.83 21.11
N PRO A 27 11.89 -3.56 20.14
CA PRO A 27 11.49 -3.16 18.78
C PRO A 27 10.65 -4.24 18.09
N LYS A 28 11.06 -5.51 18.19
CA LYS A 28 10.34 -6.65 17.61
C LYS A 28 8.96 -6.86 18.24
N MET A 29 8.81 -6.56 19.53
CA MET A 29 7.50 -6.62 20.21
C MET A 29 6.59 -5.45 19.83
N VAL A 30 7.15 -4.26 19.61
CA VAL A 30 6.40 -3.10 19.10
C VAL A 30 5.90 -3.39 17.67
N GLU A 31 6.77 -3.95 16.83
CA GLU A 31 6.40 -4.42 15.49
C GLU A 31 5.34 -5.53 15.53
N ALA A 32 5.41 -6.47 16.48
CA ALA A 32 4.43 -7.54 16.64
C ALA A 32 3.06 -7.05 17.13
N ASN A 33 3.02 -6.16 18.14
CA ASN A 33 1.82 -5.79 18.91
C ASN A 33 0.98 -4.63 18.35
N GLY A 34 1.15 -4.25 17.08
CA GLY A 34 0.03 -3.66 16.33
C GLY A 34 -0.13 -2.14 16.44
N ILE A 35 0.97 -1.40 16.43
CA ILE A 35 0.94 0.03 16.05
C ILE A 35 1.67 0.14 14.72
N GLY A 36 0.95 0.31 13.61
CA GLY A 36 1.60 0.50 12.31
C GLY A 36 0.68 0.75 11.13
N TYR A 37 -0.60 0.37 11.22
CA TYR A 37 -1.52 0.46 10.08
C TYR A 37 -2.37 1.72 10.03
N LYS A 38 -2.32 2.59 11.05
CA LYS A 38 -3.24 3.73 11.19
C LYS A 38 -2.76 5.05 10.60
N ASN A 39 -1.56 5.11 10.03
CA ASN A 39 -0.97 6.37 9.56
C ASN A 39 -0.71 6.41 8.05
N ILE A 40 -1.05 5.37 7.29
CA ILE A 40 -0.99 5.47 5.83
C ILE A 40 -2.30 6.06 5.32
N THR A 41 -2.20 7.18 4.64
CA THR A 41 -3.28 7.78 3.85
C THR A 41 -2.85 7.69 2.41
N LEU A 42 -3.72 7.13 1.57
CA LEU A 42 -3.50 6.98 0.14
C LEU A 42 -4.28 8.06 -0.62
N GLU A 43 -3.68 8.56 -1.70
CA GLU A 43 -4.36 9.35 -2.71
C GLU A 43 -4.78 8.44 -3.87
N LEU A 44 -5.68 8.93 -4.73
CA LEU A 44 -6.01 8.18 -5.94
C LEU A 44 -4.83 8.16 -6.91
N PRO A 45 -4.53 7.01 -7.55
CA PRO A 45 -3.47 6.92 -8.55
C PRO A 45 -3.79 7.71 -9.83
N VAL A 46 -4.98 8.29 -9.99
CA VAL A 46 -5.40 9.01 -11.19
C VAL A 46 -6.30 10.18 -10.83
N ASP A 47 -6.12 11.29 -11.53
CA ASP A 47 -7.00 12.46 -11.44
C ASP A 47 -8.40 12.15 -12.00
N MET A 48 -9.45 12.61 -11.33
CA MET A 48 -10.85 12.41 -11.71
C MET A 48 -11.13 12.80 -13.18
N THR A 49 -10.48 13.83 -13.70
CA THR A 49 -10.64 14.28 -15.09
C THR A 49 -10.16 13.26 -16.13
N ASN A 50 -9.33 12.29 -15.71
CA ASN A 50 -8.82 11.21 -16.53
C ASN A 50 -9.56 9.89 -16.33
N MET A 51 -10.45 9.79 -15.35
CA MET A 51 -11.28 8.62 -15.14
C MET A 51 -12.39 8.54 -16.20
N ARG A 52 -12.76 7.31 -16.56
CA ARG A 52 -13.90 6.98 -17.44
C ARG A 52 -14.87 6.09 -16.67
N TYR A 53 -16.14 6.16 -17.01
CA TYR A 53 -17.21 5.39 -16.34
C TYR A 53 -18.18 4.77 -17.35
N TYR A 54 -17.67 4.37 -18.53
CA TYR A 54 -18.53 3.99 -19.66
C TYR A 54 -18.97 2.53 -19.61
N ASP A 55 -18.10 1.62 -19.17
CA ASP A 55 -18.39 0.17 -19.17
C ASP A 55 -18.42 -0.38 -17.74
N LYS A 56 -17.27 -0.36 -17.06
CA LYS A 56 -17.16 -0.85 -15.67
C LYS A 56 -16.87 0.25 -14.66
N GLY A 57 -16.26 1.36 -15.07
CA GLY A 57 -15.94 2.53 -14.25
C GLY A 57 -15.00 2.26 -13.07
N VAL A 58 -15.49 1.56 -12.04
CA VAL A 58 -14.72 1.11 -10.89
C VAL A 58 -15.06 -0.36 -10.65
N THR A 59 -14.04 -1.23 -10.70
CA THR A 59 -14.18 -2.65 -10.34
C THR A 59 -13.84 -2.83 -8.87
N SER A 60 -14.76 -3.41 -8.10
CA SER A 60 -14.61 -3.57 -6.64
C SER A 60 -13.55 -4.60 -6.28
N PHE A 61 -12.90 -4.40 -5.13
CA PHE A 61 -11.93 -5.34 -4.58
C PHE A 61 -12.58 -6.68 -4.24
N CYS A 62 -11.82 -7.78 -4.38
CA CYS A 62 -12.26 -9.18 -4.25
C CYS A 62 -13.18 -9.72 -5.36
N VAL A 63 -13.72 -8.87 -6.23
CA VAL A 63 -14.56 -9.36 -7.34
C VAL A 63 -13.67 -10.17 -8.29
N ASN A 64 -14.12 -11.36 -8.68
CA ASN A 64 -13.33 -12.31 -9.49
C ASN A 64 -11.94 -12.65 -8.92
N ASN A 65 -11.77 -12.62 -7.59
CA ASN A 65 -10.49 -12.86 -6.91
C ASN A 65 -9.40 -11.84 -7.26
N ASP A 66 -9.81 -10.59 -7.56
CA ASP A 66 -8.91 -9.48 -7.87
C ASP A 66 -8.33 -8.86 -6.59
N ASN A 67 -7.00 -8.72 -6.55
CA ASN A 67 -6.22 -8.25 -5.42
C ASN A 67 -6.06 -6.72 -5.36
N GLY A 68 -6.76 -6.00 -6.23
CA GLY A 68 -6.82 -4.55 -6.22
C GLY A 68 -8.21 -4.00 -6.52
N ILE A 69 -8.28 -2.68 -6.63
CA ILE A 69 -9.43 -1.96 -7.19
C ILE A 69 -9.10 -1.62 -8.63
N GLY A 70 -9.97 -2.02 -9.55
CA GLY A 70 -9.88 -1.61 -10.95
C GLY A 70 -10.48 -0.23 -11.14
N ILE A 71 -9.83 0.63 -11.91
CA ILE A 71 -10.29 1.97 -12.24
C ILE A 71 -10.19 2.15 -13.76
N GLU A 72 -11.33 2.44 -14.39
CA GLU A 72 -11.39 2.74 -15.81
C GLU A 72 -10.92 4.18 -16.05
N VAL A 73 -10.01 4.37 -17.00
CA VAL A 73 -9.31 5.61 -17.28
C VAL A 73 -9.24 5.86 -18.78
N LYS A 74 -8.90 7.10 -19.16
CA LYS A 74 -8.53 7.41 -20.55
C LYS A 74 -7.28 6.63 -20.91
N GLU A 75 -7.21 6.15 -22.15
CA GLU A 75 -5.97 5.59 -22.69
C GLU A 75 -4.83 6.61 -22.56
N ASN A 76 -3.65 6.15 -22.17
CA ASN A 76 -2.49 7.00 -21.93
C ASN A 76 -2.71 8.07 -20.85
N ALA A 77 -3.62 7.84 -19.89
CA ALA A 77 -3.79 8.74 -18.75
C ALA A 77 -2.52 8.75 -17.90
N PRO A 78 -2.10 9.92 -17.37
CA PRO A 78 -1.01 9.97 -16.41
C PRO A 78 -1.45 9.26 -15.12
N VAL A 79 -0.58 8.38 -14.61
CA VAL A 79 -0.79 7.68 -13.35
C VAL A 79 0.16 8.22 -12.31
N LEU A 80 -0.42 8.63 -11.19
CA LEU A 80 0.21 9.33 -10.08
C LEU A 80 0.59 8.33 -8.98
N ALA A 81 1.61 8.69 -8.19
CA ALA A 81 1.99 7.99 -6.99
C ALA A 81 0.89 8.14 -5.92
N PRO A 82 0.24 7.05 -5.48
CA PRO A 82 -0.80 7.11 -4.45
C PRO A 82 -0.26 7.48 -3.06
N VAL A 83 1.05 7.34 -2.85
CA VAL A 83 1.72 7.58 -1.59
C VAL A 83 3.17 7.96 -1.85
N SER A 84 3.76 8.75 -0.95
CA SER A 84 5.21 8.97 -0.96
C SER A 84 5.97 7.74 -0.50
N GLY A 85 7.09 7.43 -1.14
CA GLY A 85 7.91 6.27 -0.80
C GLY A 85 8.98 5.97 -1.82
N VAL A 86 9.67 4.85 -1.62
CA VAL A 86 10.72 4.38 -2.53
C VAL A 86 10.13 3.37 -3.52
N ILE A 87 10.48 3.48 -4.79
CA ILE A 87 10.17 2.46 -5.79
C ILE A 87 11.04 1.23 -5.52
N THR A 88 10.46 0.12 -5.07
CA THR A 88 11.23 -1.09 -4.77
C THR A 88 11.33 -2.02 -5.95
N ASP A 89 10.27 -2.09 -6.76
CA ASP A 89 10.16 -3.04 -7.87
C ASP A 89 9.37 -2.46 -9.03
N ILE A 90 9.78 -2.85 -10.24
CA ILE A 90 9.05 -2.63 -11.48
C ILE A 90 8.98 -4.00 -12.18
N TYR A 91 7.79 -4.58 -12.26
CA TYR A 91 7.58 -5.88 -12.90
C TYR A 91 7.23 -5.67 -14.37
N GLU A 92 8.11 -6.10 -15.28
CA GLU A 92 7.95 -5.93 -16.73
C GLU A 92 6.77 -6.72 -17.33
N GLY A 93 6.40 -7.86 -16.74
CA GLY A 93 5.27 -8.67 -17.24
C GLY A 93 3.91 -7.99 -17.06
N PRO A 94 3.47 -7.72 -15.81
CA PRO A 94 2.22 -7.00 -15.53
C PRO A 94 2.35 -5.48 -15.64
N ASN A 95 3.52 -4.94 -16.06
CA ASN A 95 3.81 -3.52 -16.09
C ASN A 95 3.43 -2.82 -14.77
N ARG A 96 3.90 -3.38 -13.65
CA ARG A 96 3.50 -2.99 -12.29
C ARG A 96 4.62 -2.24 -11.59
N VAL A 97 4.32 -1.05 -11.10
CA VAL A 97 5.23 -0.26 -10.25
C VAL A 97 4.85 -0.47 -8.79
N VAL A 98 5.84 -0.73 -7.93
CA VAL A 98 5.66 -0.94 -6.49
C VAL A 98 6.38 0.14 -5.69
N ILE A 99 5.65 0.74 -4.77
CA ILE A 99 6.07 1.81 -3.86
C ILE A 99 6.06 1.28 -2.44
N GLN A 100 7.19 1.40 -1.75
CA GLN A 100 7.36 1.11 -0.33
C GLN A 100 7.36 2.44 0.46
N PRO A 101 6.24 2.83 1.08
CA PRO A 101 6.21 3.89 2.09
C PRO A 101 6.99 3.47 3.36
N GLU A 102 7.17 4.38 4.33
CA GLU A 102 7.84 4.13 5.63
C GLU A 102 7.07 3.17 6.58
N THR A 103 6.21 2.31 6.04
CA THR A 103 5.35 1.37 6.77
C THR A 103 5.49 -0.03 6.17
N ASN A 104 4.97 -1.09 6.81
CA ASN A 104 5.10 -2.47 6.30
C ASN A 104 4.09 -2.84 5.20
N VAL A 105 3.71 -1.88 4.36
CA VAL A 105 2.79 -2.09 3.24
C VAL A 105 3.47 -1.74 1.93
N LEU A 106 3.14 -2.46 0.87
CA LEU A 106 3.53 -2.16 -0.49
C LEU A 106 2.30 -1.66 -1.24
N VAL A 107 2.45 -0.51 -1.88
CA VAL A 107 1.40 0.08 -2.71
C VAL A 107 1.82 -0.08 -4.16
N SER A 108 0.93 -0.48 -5.03
CA SER A 108 1.30 -0.71 -6.42
C SER A 108 0.20 -0.41 -7.40
N VAL A 109 0.62 -0.05 -8.61
CA VAL A 109 -0.28 0.32 -9.70
C VAL A 109 0.18 -0.36 -10.99
N SER A 110 -0.77 -0.86 -11.78
CA SER A 110 -0.52 -1.58 -13.04
C SER A 110 -1.76 -1.56 -13.93
N PRO A 111 -1.66 -1.76 -15.25
CA PRO A 111 -0.45 -1.75 -16.05
C PRO A 111 -0.01 -0.31 -16.39
N LEU A 112 1.29 -0.07 -16.39
CA LEU A 112 1.93 1.21 -16.66
C LEU A 112 2.97 1.13 -17.78
N VAL A 113 2.90 2.05 -18.73
CA VAL A 113 3.87 2.25 -19.81
C VAL A 113 4.54 3.61 -19.73
N ARG A 114 5.69 3.75 -20.40
CA ARG A 114 6.49 4.99 -20.45
C ARG A 114 6.71 5.55 -19.04
N LEU A 115 7.39 4.75 -18.23
CA LEU A 115 7.67 5.08 -16.83
C LEU A 115 8.59 6.30 -16.73
N ASN A 116 8.31 7.16 -15.76
CA ASN A 116 9.14 8.30 -15.39
C ASN A 116 10.04 7.99 -14.18
N VAL A 117 10.00 6.76 -13.68
CA VAL A 117 10.62 6.32 -12.44
C VAL A 117 11.41 5.05 -12.67
N ILE A 118 12.46 4.85 -11.86
CA ILE A 118 13.25 3.63 -11.80
C ILE A 118 13.30 3.07 -10.38
N VAL A 119 13.69 1.80 -10.24
CA VAL A 119 13.88 1.17 -8.93
C VAL A 119 14.95 1.92 -8.13
N GLY A 120 14.63 2.25 -6.88
CA GLY A 120 15.46 3.05 -5.98
C GLY A 120 15.11 4.53 -5.93
N ASP A 121 14.28 5.04 -6.85
CA ASP A 121 13.80 6.42 -6.80
C ASP A 121 12.88 6.64 -5.60
N PHE A 122 12.97 7.82 -5.00
CA PHE A 122 11.98 8.30 -4.05
C PHE A 122 10.97 9.19 -4.78
N VAL A 123 9.68 8.88 -4.62
CA VAL A 123 8.56 9.63 -5.20
C VAL A 123 7.71 10.25 -4.09
N ASN A 124 7.11 11.40 -4.38
CA ASN A 124 6.10 12.00 -3.54
C ASN A 124 4.70 11.59 -4.02
N ALA A 125 3.72 11.56 -3.10
CA ALA A 125 2.33 11.45 -3.48
C ALA A 125 1.96 12.51 -4.54
N GLY A 126 1.26 12.09 -5.59
CA GLY A 126 0.92 12.92 -6.75
C GLY A 126 1.98 13.00 -7.86
N ASP A 127 3.20 12.50 -7.66
CA ASP A 127 4.21 12.46 -8.73
C ASP A 127 3.78 11.49 -9.84
N VAL A 128 4.00 11.85 -11.11
CA VAL A 128 3.64 11.00 -12.25
C VAL A 128 4.62 9.82 -12.36
N LEU A 129 4.14 8.60 -12.11
CA LEU A 129 4.91 7.37 -12.24
C LEU A 129 5.10 6.94 -13.69
N GLY A 130 4.08 7.18 -14.52
CA GLY A 130 4.02 6.75 -15.91
C GLY A 130 2.62 6.98 -16.47
N TYR A 131 2.25 6.19 -17.48
CA TYR A 131 0.97 6.32 -18.17
C TYR A 131 0.25 4.98 -18.24
N SER A 132 -1.09 4.99 -18.24
CA SER A 132 -1.86 3.75 -18.40
C SER A 132 -1.55 3.09 -19.75
N GLU A 133 -1.38 1.76 -19.74
CA GLU A 133 -1.21 0.98 -20.97
C GLU A 133 -2.51 0.91 -21.80
N GLY A 134 -3.65 0.92 -21.11
CA GLY A 134 -4.98 0.81 -21.71
C GLY A 134 -6.03 1.67 -21.00
N SER A 135 -7.27 1.19 -21.05
CA SER A 135 -8.44 1.82 -20.46
C SER A 135 -8.63 1.52 -18.98
N ASP A 136 -7.80 0.68 -18.37
CA ASP A 136 -7.97 0.25 -16.98
C ASP A 136 -6.62 0.24 -16.26
N ILE A 137 -6.66 0.61 -14.99
CA ILE A 137 -5.56 0.43 -14.04
C ILE A 137 -6.06 -0.31 -12.80
N HIS A 138 -5.16 -1.04 -12.16
CA HIS A 138 -5.37 -1.77 -10.92
C HIS A 138 -4.55 -1.10 -9.84
N PHE A 139 -5.23 -0.78 -8.75
CA PHE A 139 -4.65 -0.20 -7.56
C PHE A 139 -4.62 -1.25 -6.45
N ILE A 140 -3.42 -1.62 -5.99
CA ILE A 140 -3.20 -2.77 -5.10
C ILE A 140 -2.48 -2.31 -3.84
N LEU A 141 -2.95 -2.78 -2.68
CA LEU A 141 -2.32 -2.61 -1.38
C LEU A 141 -2.00 -3.98 -0.78
N ASP A 142 -0.72 -4.21 -0.51
CA ASP A 142 -0.19 -5.47 0.00
C ASP A 142 0.42 -5.25 1.39
N ASN A 143 -0.09 -5.98 2.38
CA ASN A 143 0.40 -5.95 3.75
C ASN A 143 1.42 -7.08 3.98
N GLN A 144 2.70 -6.70 3.96
CA GLN A 144 3.83 -7.62 4.08
C GLN A 144 3.92 -8.27 5.47
N LYS A 145 3.43 -7.60 6.53
CA LYS A 145 3.51 -8.14 7.89
C LYS A 145 2.59 -9.35 8.08
N ASN A 146 1.41 -9.34 7.48
CA ASN A 146 0.42 -10.40 7.65
C ASN A 146 0.27 -11.31 6.42
N GLY A 147 0.93 -10.96 5.32
CA GLY A 147 0.90 -11.68 4.07
C GLY A 147 -0.49 -11.66 3.41
N ARG A 148 -1.07 -10.47 3.24
CA ARG A 148 -2.44 -10.33 2.72
C ARG A 148 -2.58 -9.08 1.85
N TYR A 149 -3.48 -9.14 0.88
CA TYR A 149 -3.97 -7.96 0.17
C TYR A 149 -5.10 -7.33 0.97
N GLU A 150 -5.09 -6.01 1.06
CA GLU A 150 -6.11 -5.23 1.75
C GLU A 150 -6.77 -4.27 0.76
N CYS A 151 -8.06 -3.98 0.98
CA CYS A 151 -8.78 -3.08 0.09
C CYS A 151 -8.21 -1.65 0.18
N PRO A 152 -7.62 -1.08 -0.90
CA PRO A 152 -7.02 0.26 -0.86
C PRO A 152 -8.01 1.37 -0.49
N PHE A 153 -9.30 1.19 -0.81
CA PHE A 153 -10.36 2.15 -0.50
C PHE A 153 -10.47 2.45 1.00
N LEU A 154 -10.13 1.51 1.88
CA LEU A 154 -10.16 1.74 3.33
C LEU A 154 -9.14 2.81 3.78
N TYR A 155 -8.04 2.94 3.03
CA TYR A 155 -6.90 3.80 3.33
C TYR A 155 -6.86 5.08 2.50
N LEU A 156 -7.76 5.24 1.52
CA LEU A 156 -7.88 6.47 0.76
C LEU A 156 -8.29 7.64 1.65
N ASP A 157 -7.85 8.83 1.26
CA ASP A 157 -8.37 10.09 1.76
C ASP A 157 -9.86 10.29 1.39
N ASP A 158 -10.49 11.31 1.99
CA ASP A 158 -11.92 11.56 1.77
C ASP A 158 -12.22 11.93 0.30
N SER A 159 -11.29 12.62 -0.38
CA SER A 159 -11.44 12.98 -1.79
C SER A 159 -11.45 11.74 -2.69
N GLY A 160 -10.48 10.84 -2.50
CA GLY A 160 -10.38 9.59 -3.24
C GLY A 160 -11.55 8.66 -3.00
N LYS A 161 -12.01 8.56 -1.75
CA LYS A 161 -13.21 7.79 -1.38
C LYS A 161 -14.45 8.32 -2.10
N ASN A 162 -14.68 9.62 -2.07
CA ASN A 162 -15.84 10.23 -2.73
C ASN A 162 -15.80 10.02 -4.24
N THR A 163 -14.62 10.18 -4.85
CA THR A 163 -14.44 10.00 -6.30
C THR A 163 -14.77 8.56 -6.73
N LEU A 164 -14.26 7.55 -6.02
CA LEU A 164 -14.58 6.14 -6.35
C LEU A 164 -16.06 5.81 -6.10
N LEU A 165 -16.65 6.35 -5.04
CA LEU A 165 -18.08 6.16 -4.76
C LEU A 165 -18.99 6.81 -5.81
N GLU A 166 -18.61 7.99 -6.31
CA GLU A 166 -19.30 8.63 -7.43
C GLU A 166 -19.14 7.83 -8.72
N GLY A 167 -17.92 7.37 -9.00
CA GLY A 167 -17.64 6.49 -10.12
C GLY A 167 -18.52 5.25 -10.11
N LEU A 168 -18.55 4.52 -8.99
CA LEU A 168 -19.35 3.31 -8.82
C LEU A 168 -20.85 3.54 -9.07
N LYS A 169 -21.43 4.67 -8.64
CA LYS A 169 -22.84 5.01 -8.90
C LYS A 169 -23.18 5.15 -10.39
N LEU A 170 -22.19 5.45 -11.22
CA LEU A 170 -22.35 5.63 -12.66
C LEU A 170 -22.19 4.32 -13.45
N THR A 171 -21.84 3.22 -12.78
CA THR A 171 -21.57 1.91 -13.40
C THR A 171 -22.80 1.00 -13.39
N THR A 172 -22.78 -0.03 -14.24
CA THR A 172 -23.78 -1.10 -14.23
C THR A 172 -23.71 -2.00 -13.00
N GLU A 173 -22.64 -1.95 -12.20
CA GLU A 173 -22.48 -2.70 -10.94
C GLU A 173 -23.12 -1.99 -9.73
N SER A 174 -24.24 -1.28 -9.97
CA SER A 174 -25.03 -0.43 -9.04
C SER A 174 -25.43 -1.07 -7.68
N THR A 175 -24.96 -2.26 -7.33
CA THR A 175 -25.25 -2.96 -6.06
C THR A 175 -24.03 -3.18 -5.16
N GLY A 176 -22.79 -3.02 -5.64
CA GLY A 176 -21.59 -3.51 -4.94
C GLY A 176 -21.00 -2.56 -3.90
N ARG A 177 -20.46 -3.08 -2.81
CA ARG A 177 -19.54 -2.31 -1.94
C ARG A 177 -18.16 -2.33 -2.59
N ILE A 178 -17.44 -1.19 -2.65
CA ILE A 178 -16.07 -1.13 -3.23
C ILE A 178 -15.13 -2.17 -2.59
N CYS A 179 -15.34 -2.47 -1.30
CA CYS A 179 -14.76 -3.61 -0.62
C CYS A 179 -15.89 -4.57 -0.22
N GLU A 180 -16.13 -5.62 -1.00
CA GLU A 180 -17.03 -6.69 -0.57
C GLU A 180 -16.38 -7.55 0.52
N CYS A 181 -15.07 -7.79 0.40
CA CYS A 181 -14.22 -8.20 1.52
C CYS A 181 -13.15 -7.16 1.84
N ASP A 182 -12.76 -7.06 3.11
CA ASP A 182 -11.72 -6.10 3.52
C ASP A 182 -10.31 -6.63 3.22
N VAL A 183 -10.16 -7.96 3.09
CA VAL A 183 -8.86 -8.65 3.04
C VAL A 183 -8.93 -9.91 2.17
N MET A 184 -7.93 -10.13 1.33
CA MET A 184 -7.67 -11.40 0.63
C MET A 184 -6.31 -11.99 1.02
N LYS A 185 -6.25 -13.32 1.11
CA LYS A 185 -4.98 -14.05 1.28
C LYS A 185 -4.34 -14.26 -0.10
N TYR A 186 -3.00 -14.37 -0.12
CA TYR A 186 -2.24 -14.76 -1.31
C TYR A 186 -2.69 -16.11 -1.89
#